data_AF-A0AAU0US53-F1
#
_entry.id   AF-A0AAU0US53-F1
#
_cell.length_a   1.000
_cell.length_b   1.000
_cell.length_c   1.000
_cell.angle_alpha   90.00
_cell.angle_beta   90.00
_cell.angle_gamma   90.00
#
_symmetry.space_group_name_H-M   'P 1'
#
loop_
_entity.id
_entity.type
_entity.pdbx_description
1 polymer ?
#
loop_
_entity_poly.entity_id
_entity_poly.type
_entity_poly.pdbx_seq_one_letter_code
_entity_poly.pdbx_strand_id
1 'polypeptide(L)' 'MVIRTMIAEDNRWFREQLVDEIASFNGIEVAFTAGNGEEFLKVFDDIKPELGEQKESAGLYRC' A
#
# COMPACT_ATOMS: atom_id res chain seq x y z
N MET A 1 13.49 13.89 0.50
CA MET A 1 12.91 12.69 -0.13
C MET A 1 11.78 12.23 0.78
N VAL A 2 10.61 11.90 0.25
CA VAL A 2 9.48 11.39 1.02
C VAL A 2 9.19 9.98 0.54
N ILE A 3 9.11 9.03 1.47
CA ILE A 3 8.73 7.65 1.21
C ILE A 3 7.22 7.55 1.40
N ARG A 4 6.49 7.17 0.34
CA ARG A 4 5.05 6.93 0.41
C ARG A 4 4.82 5.47 0.78
N THR A 5 4.12 5.24 1.88
CA THR A 5 3.92 3.91 2.47
C THR A 5 2.43 3.56 2.50
N MET A 6 2.13 2.26 2.35
CA MET A 6 0.81 1.70 2.59
C MET A 6 0.84 0.84 3.85
N ILE A 7 -0.20 0.92 4.68
CA ILE A 7 -0.38 0.06 5.86
C ILE A 7 -1.52 -0.92 5.61
N ALA A 8 -1.24 -2.21 5.62
CA ALA A 8 -2.23 -3.28 5.48
C ALA A 8 -2.34 -4.05 6.80
N GLU A 9 -3.48 -3.93 7.48
CA GLU A 9 -3.71 -4.48 8.82
C GLU A 9 -5.22 -4.67 9.01
N ASP A 10 -5.68 -5.86 9.38
CA ASP A 10 -7.12 -6.16 9.45
C ASP A 10 -7.79 -5.65 10.73
N ASN A 11 -7.02 -5.52 11.82
CA ASN A 11 -7.49 -4.88 13.03
C ASN A 11 -7.50 -3.35 12.88
N ARG A 12 -8.70 -2.76 12.82
CA ARG A 12 -8.88 -1.31 12.66
C ARG A 12 -8.16 -0.48 13.72
N TRP A 13 -8.28 -0.85 14.99
CA TRP A 13 -7.68 -0.08 16.08
C TRP A 13 -6.15 -0.09 15.97
N PHE A 14 -5.57 -1.25 15.68
CA PHE A 14 -4.13 -1.38 15.52
C PHE A 14 -3.63 -0.66 14.26
N ARG A 15 -4.39 -0.72 13.16
CA ARG A 15 -4.11 0.03 11.94
C ARG A 15 -4.05 1.53 12.18
N GLU A 16 -5.00 2.09 12.92
CA GLU A 16 -5.02 3.52 13.27
C GLU A 16 -3.78 3.91 14.09
N GLN A 17 -3.36 3.07 15.05
CA GLN A 17 -2.11 3.31 15.80
C GLN A 17 -0.86 3.30 14.91
N LEU A 18 -0.78 2.33 13.98
CA LEU A 18 0.34 2.27 13.03
C LEU A 18 0.38 3.48 12.11
N VAL A 19 -0.76 4.00 11.68
CA VAL A 19 -0.83 5.23 10.87
C VAL A 19 -0.25 6.40 11.64
N ASP A 20 -0.68 6.62 12.88
CA ASP A 20 -0.23 7.72 13.71
C ASP A 20 1.28 7.62 14.02
N GLU A 21 1.75 6.42 14.38
CA GLU A 21 3.16 6.18 14.67
C GLU A 21 4.03 6.38 13.43
N ILE A 22 3.65 5.81 12.28
CA ILE A 22 4.43 5.88 11.04
C ILE A 22 4.44 7.31 10.47
N ALA A 23 3.30 8.00 10.52
CA ALA A 23 3.20 9.39 10.06
C ALA A 23 4.02 10.38 10.93
N SER A 24 4.40 9.98 12.15
CA SER A 24 5.26 10.81 13.01
C SER A 24 6.73 10.86 12.55
N PHE A 25 7.17 9.92 11.72
CA PHE A 25 8.55 9.90 11.22
C PHE A 25 8.74 10.90 10.09
N ASN A 26 9.77 11.75 10.23
CA ASN A 26 10.14 12.70 9.18
C ASN A 26 10.51 11.97 7.88
N GLY A 27 9.88 12.38 6.77
CA GLY A 27 10.15 11.83 5.46
C GLY A 27 9.35 10.56 5.12
N ILE A 28 8.37 10.17 5.93
CA ILE A 28 7.40 9.12 5.59
C ILE A 28 6.01 9.77 5.46
N GLU A 29 5.28 9.38 4.42
CA GLU A 29 3.89 9.72 4.20
C GLU A 29 3.08 8.43 4.12
N VAL A 30 2.11 8.25 5.02
CA VAL A 30 1.16 7.15 4.91
C VAL A 30 0.13 7.53 3.84
N ALA A 31 0.36 7.06 2.62
CA ALA A 31 -0.46 7.42 1.47
C ALA A 31 -1.76 6.60 1.39
N PHE A 32 -1.73 5.36 1.90
CA PHE A 32 -2.86 4.43 1.80
C PHE A 32 -2.95 3.51 3.01
N THR A 33 -4.16 3.02 3.27
CA THR A 33 -4.41 1.96 4.26
C THR A 33 -5.35 0.92 3.68
N ALA A 34 -5.21 -0.34 4.11
CA ALA A 34 -6.09 -1.44 3.73
C ALA A 34 -6.41 -2.29 4.95
N GLY A 35 -7.70 -2.55 5.18
CA GLY A 35 -8.21 -3.39 6.26
C GLY A 35 -8.50 -4.83 5.85
N ASN A 36 -8.37 -5.15 4.57
CA ASN A 36 -8.62 -6.48 4.02
C ASN A 36 -7.95 -6.63 2.64
N GLY A 37 -7.99 -7.85 2.11
CA GLY A 37 -7.40 -8.16 0.81
C GLY A 37 -8.04 -7.42 -0.37
N GLU A 38 -9.35 -7.13 -0.31
CA GLU A 38 -10.03 -6.42 -1.40
C GLU A 38 -9.58 -4.96 -1.47
N GLU A 39 -9.50 -4.29 -0.32
CA GLU A 39 -8.97 -2.93 -0.21
C GLU A 39 -7.50 -2.85 -0.63
N PHE A 40 -6.70 -3.84 -0.24
CA PHE A 40 -5.29 -3.94 -0.67
C PHE A 40 -5.17 -4.00 -2.19
N LEU A 41 -5.96 -4.85 -2.85
CA LEU A 41 -5.92 -5.00 -4.30
C LEU A 41 -6.34 -3.71 -5.02
N LYS A 42 -7.37 -3.01 -4.51
CA LYS A 42 -7.79 -1.71 -5.05
C LYS A 42 -6.67 -0.67 -4.96
N VAL A 43 -6.06 -0.53 -3.79
CA VAL A 43 -4.93 0.39 -3.59
C VAL A 43 -3.74 0.01 -4.49
N PHE A 44 -3.46 -1.29 -4.64
CA PHE A 44 -2.38 -1.77 -5.48
C PHE A 44 -2.63 -1.47 -6.96
N ASP A 45 -3.88 -1.55 -7.42
CA ASP A 45 -4.27 -1.17 -8.78
C ASP A 45 -4.21 0.35 -9.00
N ASP A 46 -4.54 1.15 -7.98
CA ASP A 46 -4.43 2.63 -8.01
C ASP A 46 -2.97 3.11 -8.05
N ILE A 47 -2.04 2.37 -7.44
CA ILE A 47 -0.59 2.63 -7.53
C ILE A 47 -0.01 2.18 -8.89
N LYS A 48 -0.66 1.22 -9.56
CA LYS A 48 -0.17 0.55 -10.76
C LYS A 48 -0.24 1.31 -12.10
N PRO A 49 -0.80 2.52 -12.28
CA PRO A 49 -0.61 3.24 -13.55
C PRO A 49 0.88 3.45 -13.88
N GLU A 50 1.74 3.49 -12.85
CA GLU A 50 3.19 3.70 -12.99
C GLU A 50 4.01 2.40 -13.12
N LEU A 51 3.45 1.24 -12.76
CA LEU A 51 4.10 -0.08 -12.89
C LEU A 51 3.61 -0.87 -14.12
N GLY A 52 2.59 -0.35 -14.81
CA GLY A 52 1.93 -1.00 -15.95
C GLY A 52 2.80 -1.19 -17.20
N GLU A 53 3.92 -0.47 -17.34
CA GLU A 53 4.88 -0.68 -18.44
C GLU A 53 5.81 -1.89 -18.21
N GLN A 54 5.80 -2.54 -17.05
CA GLN A 54 6.56 -3.78 -16.81
C GLN A 54 5.75 -5.08 -17.05
N LYS A 55 4.54 -4.98 -17.60
CA LYS A 55 3.65 -6.14 -17.84
C LYS A 55 4.07 -7.05 -19.00
N GLU A 56 5.07 -6.69 -19.81
CA GLU A 56 5.59 -7.60 -20.84
C GLU A 56 6.70 -8.56 -20.36
N SER A 57 7.25 -8.39 -19.16
CA SER A 57 8.44 -9.16 -18.74
C SER A 57 8.18 -10.26 -17.70
N ALA A 58 7.05 -10.27 -17.00
CA ALA A 58 6.82 -11.21 -15.90
C ALA A 58 5.46 -11.89 -16.03
N GLY A 59 5.42 -12.95 -16.84
CA GLY A 59 4.30 -13.88 -16.93
C GLY A 59 4.11 -14.70 -15.65
N LEU A 60 3.69 -14.08 -14.56
CA LEU A 60 3.28 -14.77 -13.34
C LEU A 60 2.07 -14.06 -12.75
N TYR A 61 0.88 -14.63 -12.98
CA TYR A 61 -0.15 -14.90 -11.96
C TYR A 61 -1.17 -15.85 -12.60
N ARG A 62 -0.75 -17.11 -12.76
CA ARG A 62 -1.63 -18.28 -12.87
C ARG A 62 -1.14 -19.29 -11.84
N CYS A 63 -1.87 -19.37 -10.73
CA CYS A 63 -2.19 -20.57 -9.96
C CYS A 63 -3.08 -20.10 -8.81
#